data_AF-A0A2N5MG02-F1
#
_entry.id   AF-A0A2N5MG02-F1
#
_cell.length_a   1.000
_cell.length_b   1.000
_cell.length_c   1.000
_cell.angle_alpha   90.00
_cell.angle_beta   90.00
_cell.angle_gamma   90.00
#
_symmetry.space_group_name_H-M   'P 1'
#
loop_
_entity.id
_entity.type
_entity.pdbx_description
1 polymer ?
#
loop_
_entity_poly.entity_id
_entity_poly.type
_entity_poly.pdbx_seq_one_letter_code
_entity_poly.pdbx_strand_id
1 'polypeptide(L)'
;MKATITGIDSLSKRIMLDLDRGTKVSDIPEAYAVSLDQAKRLSRYLKILKLAHNHLDSALYEKVGIIGLKVLPLARLFKQEDWEGLTEILSTVTDETTRDELELMIRGLWEKRQRIRTFKEEADYTMQLLEEQKRDFRQEEKQLRQLQQELEGQIRFFKTYPKSSHEFLLAHVGLYKGRLVLAKRLDVNWQRELKKKAVLRYDPLEYVFYIDDLEDLVIAYEEKLRHGKKHLWDYETDSKKIREDHFSIPKDGRYNLPTGVADLRSAKTELDKELKEIRKQQKQIAAELKKTKTNTVRTYMESVEAINTLSVEELKKHNELQSLAMKWLYSRGYIVVSGFILPNNRRTDVFAYNDSDDIVIVEMKVSQEELVQDKTWLECLNYCDEFYFLTPSNLSSALDGLTKECGHLIETPKGIQIKQEDLLLHKVDVDRTALNFKAGRMLAKKFVYGY
;
A
#
# COMPACT_ATOMS: atom_id res chain seq x y z
N MET A 1 54.04 15.25 23.22
CA MET A 1 52.92 14.38 22.78
C MET A 1 51.68 14.78 23.56
N LYS A 2 50.56 15.04 22.89
CA LYS A 2 49.27 15.28 23.59
C LYS A 2 48.72 13.95 24.08
N ALA A 3 48.17 13.92 25.28
CA ALA A 3 47.63 12.69 25.86
C ALA A 3 46.39 12.21 25.08
N THR A 4 46.24 10.90 24.91
CA THR A 4 45.01 10.30 24.38
C THR A 4 43.93 10.34 25.46
N ILE A 5 42.72 10.76 25.10
CA ILE A 5 41.58 10.83 26.02
C ILE A 5 40.42 9.97 25.50
N THR A 6 39.75 9.26 26.42
CA THR A 6 38.63 8.36 26.14
C THR A 6 37.36 8.79 26.84
N GLY A 7 37.42 9.72 27.79
CA GLY A 7 36.28 10.13 28.63
C GLY A 7 36.14 9.28 29.90
N ILE A 8 36.70 8.07 29.91
CA ILE A 8 36.67 7.16 31.05
C ILE A 8 38.04 7.04 31.75
N ASP A 9 39.11 7.44 31.07
CA ASP A 9 40.46 7.46 31.63
C ASP A 9 40.62 8.49 32.76
N SER A 10 41.66 8.31 33.57
CA SER A 10 41.92 9.12 34.77
C SER A 10 42.23 10.59 34.48
N LEU A 11 42.77 10.91 33.30
CA LEU A 11 43.01 12.29 32.88
C LEU A 11 41.69 12.95 32.47
N SER A 12 40.85 12.27 31.68
CA SER A 12 39.52 12.74 31.30
C SER A 12 38.64 13.02 32.52
N LYS A 13 38.63 12.12 33.52
CA LYS A 13 37.84 12.30 34.75
C LYS A 13 38.25 13.56 35.53
N ARG A 14 39.55 13.82 35.66
CA ARG A 14 40.06 15.04 36.33
C ARG A 14 39.67 16.31 35.58
N ILE A 15 39.84 16.32 34.26
CA ILE A 15 39.45 17.46 33.42
C ILE A 15 37.94 17.72 33.53
N MET A 16 37.11 16.67 33.49
CA MET A 16 35.65 16.82 33.62
C MET A 16 35.24 17.36 34.99
N LEU A 17 35.92 16.99 36.08
CA LEU A 17 35.68 17.55 37.41
C LEU A 17 35.98 19.06 37.45
N ASP A 18 37.08 19.50 36.85
CA ASP A 18 37.41 20.93 36.79
C ASP A 18 36.44 21.71 35.91
N LEU A 19 36.01 21.12 34.78
CA LEU A 19 34.95 21.69 33.94
C LEU A 19 33.62 21.80 34.69
N ASP A 20 33.29 20.81 35.53
CA ASP A 20 32.07 20.82 36.35
C ASP A 20 32.12 21.88 37.46
N ARG A 21 33.32 22.13 38.00
CA ARG A 21 33.61 23.19 38.99
C ARG A 21 33.67 24.59 38.38
N GLY A 22 33.53 24.73 37.06
CA GLY A 22 33.41 26.02 36.37
C GLY A 22 34.67 26.51 35.65
N THR A 23 35.73 25.70 35.54
CA THR A 23 36.90 26.04 34.71
C THR A 23 36.46 26.19 33.25
N LYS A 24 36.90 27.26 32.56
CA LYS A 24 36.53 27.47 31.15
C LYS A 24 37.22 26.44 30.26
N VAL A 25 36.50 25.98 29.24
CA VAL A 25 37.02 25.01 28.26
C VAL A 25 38.27 25.53 27.53
N SER A 26 38.40 26.84 27.35
CA SER A 26 39.57 27.50 26.73
C SER A 26 40.85 27.35 27.53
N ASP A 27 40.73 27.21 28.85
CA ASP A 27 41.86 27.31 29.79
C ASP A 27 42.42 25.90 30.11
N ILE A 28 41.69 24.84 29.74
CA ILE A 28 42.09 23.45 29.96
C ILE A 28 43.45 23.09 29.34
N PRO A 29 43.81 23.53 28.10
CA PRO A 29 45.11 23.23 27.52
C PRO A 29 46.31 23.84 28.27
N GLU A 30 46.08 24.84 29.13
CA GLU A 30 47.13 25.46 29.95
C GLU A 30 47.43 24.60 31.19
N ALA A 31 46.39 23.98 31.77
CA ALA A 31 46.50 23.13 32.95
C ALA A 31 46.78 21.65 32.62
N TYR A 32 46.44 21.19 31.42
CA TYR A 32 46.48 19.78 31.02
C TYR A 32 47.11 19.60 29.64
N ALA A 33 47.86 18.50 29.46
CA ALA A 33 48.52 18.15 28.19
C ALA A 33 47.54 17.62 27.11
N VAL A 34 46.48 18.39 26.83
CA VAL A 34 45.42 18.09 25.86
C VAL A 34 45.18 19.26 24.92
N SER A 35 44.58 19.00 23.76
CA SER A 35 44.16 20.05 22.82
C SER A 35 42.85 20.72 23.24
N LEU A 36 42.59 21.91 22.69
CA LEU A 36 41.30 22.58 22.83
C LEU A 36 40.13 21.73 22.30
N ASP A 37 40.33 20.97 21.21
CA ASP A 37 39.28 20.06 20.70
C ASP A 37 38.97 18.94 21.70
N GLN A 38 40.01 18.34 22.29
CA GLN A 38 39.88 17.34 23.34
C GLN A 38 39.12 17.89 24.56
N ALA A 39 39.42 19.11 25.00
CA ALA A 39 38.67 19.79 26.06
C ALA A 39 37.19 20.04 25.67
N LYS A 40 36.92 20.50 24.43
CA LYS A 40 35.55 20.68 23.91
C LYS A 40 34.77 19.37 23.85
N ARG A 41 35.42 18.25 23.52
CA ARG A 41 34.80 16.91 23.52
C ARG A 41 34.42 16.46 24.92
N LEU A 42 35.31 16.66 25.90
CA LEU A 42 35.02 16.35 27.31
C LEU A 42 33.90 17.23 27.87
N SER A 43 33.87 18.53 27.54
CA SER A 43 32.76 19.41 27.92
C SER A 43 31.42 18.95 27.34
N ARG A 44 31.39 18.53 26.06
CA ARG A 44 30.18 17.95 25.44
C ARG A 44 29.75 16.65 26.13
N TYR A 45 30.71 15.78 26.43
CA TYR A 45 30.45 14.52 27.11
C TYR A 45 29.91 14.73 28.54
N LEU A 46 30.47 15.68 29.29
CA LEU A 46 29.94 16.06 30.61
C LEU A 46 28.48 16.52 30.55
N LYS A 47 28.11 17.29 29.51
CA LYS A 47 26.69 17.68 29.28
C LYS A 47 25.80 16.46 29.02
N ILE A 48 26.27 15.51 28.22
CA ILE A 48 25.55 14.26 27.96
C ILE A 48 25.38 13.45 29.24
N LEU A 49 26.42 13.32 30.07
CA LEU A 49 26.33 12.61 31.36
C LEU A 49 25.27 13.23 32.28
N LYS A 50 25.21 14.56 32.36
CA LYS A 50 24.17 15.27 33.14
C LYS A 50 22.77 15.00 32.62
N LEU A 51 22.57 15.06 31.30
CA LEU A 51 21.28 14.77 30.68
C LEU A 51 20.87 13.30 30.87
N ALA A 52 21.81 12.37 30.67
CA ALA A 52 21.60 10.95 30.86
C ALA A 52 21.21 10.64 32.31
N HIS A 53 21.89 11.22 33.29
CA HIS A 53 21.57 11.02 34.70
C HIS A 53 20.15 11.47 35.08
N ASN A 54 19.67 12.55 34.45
CA ASN A 54 18.37 13.13 34.78
C ASN A 54 17.19 12.43 34.08
N HIS A 55 17.40 11.77 32.94
CA HIS A 55 16.32 11.31 32.06
C HIS A 55 16.38 9.83 31.68
N LEU A 56 17.52 9.16 31.84
CA LEU A 56 17.65 7.74 31.55
C LEU A 56 17.63 6.92 32.85
N ASP A 57 17.23 5.65 32.73
CA ASP A 57 17.35 4.72 33.84
C ASP A 57 18.83 4.45 34.19
N SER A 58 19.04 3.84 35.36
CA SER A 58 20.39 3.58 35.87
C SER A 58 21.22 2.68 34.93
N ALA A 59 20.59 1.70 34.27
CA ALA A 59 21.30 0.76 33.40
C ALA A 59 21.78 1.44 32.12
N LEU A 60 20.95 2.27 31.50
CA LEU A 60 21.28 3.02 30.30
C LEU A 60 22.27 4.16 30.60
N TYR A 61 22.15 4.79 31.77
CA TYR A 61 23.13 5.76 32.24
C TYR A 61 24.53 5.13 32.41
N GLU A 62 24.61 3.94 33.00
CA GLU A 62 25.86 3.19 33.12
C GLU A 62 26.48 2.91 31.75
N LYS A 63 25.65 2.51 30.77
CA LYS A 63 26.11 2.31 29.40
C LYS A 63 26.72 3.57 28.80
N VAL A 64 26.08 4.74 28.94
CA VAL A 64 26.65 6.03 28.51
C VAL A 64 28.04 6.27 29.14
N GLY A 65 28.19 5.93 30.43
CA GLY A 65 29.45 6.01 31.15
C GLY A 65 30.54 5.09 30.58
N ILE A 66 30.17 3.86 30.22
CA ILE A 66 31.09 2.83 29.72
C ILE A 66 31.65 3.18 28.33
N ILE A 67 30.81 3.65 27.40
CA ILE A 67 31.26 4.02 26.04
C ILE A 67 32.11 5.30 26.00
N GLY A 68 32.04 6.17 27.01
CA GLY A 68 32.86 7.37 27.11
C GLY A 68 32.64 8.35 25.96
N LEU A 69 33.72 8.93 25.43
CA LEU A 69 33.68 9.86 24.30
C LEU A 69 33.13 9.25 23.00
N LYS A 70 32.95 7.91 22.93
CA LYS A 70 32.28 7.26 21.80
C LYS A 70 30.80 7.63 21.72
N VAL A 71 30.16 8.08 22.81
CA VAL A 71 28.76 8.52 22.84
C VAL A 71 28.46 9.79 22.04
N LEU A 72 29.48 10.57 21.65
CA LEU A 72 29.29 11.88 21.03
C LEU A 72 28.41 11.92 19.76
N PRO A 73 28.34 10.88 18.90
CA PRO A 73 27.35 10.83 17.80
C PRO A 73 25.90 10.95 18.29
N LEU A 74 25.59 10.46 19.50
CA LEU A 74 24.25 10.55 20.10
C LEU A 74 23.93 11.94 20.65
N ALA A 75 24.87 12.89 20.65
CA ALA A 75 24.67 14.24 21.20
C ALA A 75 23.45 14.96 20.58
N ARG A 76 23.14 14.67 19.31
CA ARG A 76 21.96 15.25 18.65
C ARG A 76 20.66 14.73 19.24
N LEU A 77 20.57 13.44 19.56
CA LEU A 77 19.39 12.82 20.16
C LEU A 77 19.17 13.37 21.58
N PHE A 78 20.23 13.49 22.38
CA PHE A 78 20.17 14.17 23.69
C PHE A 78 19.69 15.61 23.58
N LYS A 79 20.17 16.37 22.59
CA LYS A 79 19.75 17.76 22.37
C LYS A 79 18.29 17.87 21.92
N GLN A 80 17.79 16.88 21.19
CA GLN A 80 16.41 16.81 20.71
C GLN A 80 15.47 16.18 21.75
N GLU A 81 15.99 15.80 22.93
CA GLU A 81 15.23 15.12 23.98
C GLU A 81 14.58 13.81 23.49
N ASP A 82 15.25 13.12 22.56
CA ASP A 82 14.76 11.88 21.97
C ASP A 82 15.10 10.68 22.86
N TRP A 83 14.45 10.62 24.02
CA TRP A 83 14.72 9.59 25.06
C TRP A 83 14.33 8.18 24.61
N GLU A 84 13.30 8.06 23.77
CA GLU A 84 12.87 6.78 23.20
C GLU A 84 13.93 6.24 22.24
N GLY A 85 14.42 7.08 21.32
CA GLY A 85 15.50 6.72 20.40
C GLY A 85 16.81 6.44 21.12
N LEU A 86 17.11 7.19 22.19
CA LEU A 86 18.26 6.94 23.06
C LEU A 86 18.15 5.59 23.79
N THR A 87 16.98 5.28 24.34
CA THR A 87 16.71 3.99 25.00
C THR A 87 16.90 2.84 24.03
N GLU A 88 16.34 2.95 22.83
CA GLU A 88 16.47 1.92 21.79
C GLU A 88 17.94 1.66 21.43
N ILE A 89 18.71 2.71 21.13
CA ILE A 89 20.12 2.58 20.77
C ILE A 89 20.92 2.04 21.96
N LEU A 90 20.83 2.68 23.12
CA LEU A 90 21.63 2.33 24.29
C LEU A 90 21.29 0.93 24.81
N SER A 91 20.09 0.40 24.59
CA SER A 91 19.73 -0.98 24.98
C SER A 91 20.65 -2.04 24.36
N THR A 92 21.20 -1.78 23.17
CA THR A 92 22.08 -2.70 22.42
C THR A 92 23.58 -2.40 22.55
N VAL A 93 23.94 -1.23 23.11
CA VAL A 93 25.33 -0.80 23.25
C VAL A 93 26.08 -1.62 24.32
N THR A 94 27.34 -1.93 24.01
CA THR A 94 28.36 -2.54 24.89
C THR A 94 29.61 -1.66 24.98
N ASP A 95 30.60 -2.04 25.78
CA ASP A 95 31.88 -1.33 25.90
C ASP A 95 32.74 -1.40 24.64
N GLU A 96 32.59 -2.45 23.82
CA GLU A 96 33.28 -2.60 22.54
C GLU A 96 32.66 -1.78 21.41
N THR A 97 31.43 -1.28 21.62
CA THR A 97 30.70 -0.54 20.58
C THR A 97 31.51 0.66 20.09
N THR A 98 31.65 0.76 18.77
CA THR A 98 32.42 1.77 18.04
C THR A 98 31.56 2.98 17.69
N ARG A 99 32.21 4.06 17.24
CA ARG A 99 31.51 5.27 16.79
C ARG A 99 30.73 5.04 15.50
N ASP A 100 31.31 4.28 14.57
CA ASP A 100 30.70 4.00 13.27
C ASP A 100 29.47 3.11 13.44
N GLU A 101 29.53 2.14 14.36
CA GLU A 101 28.35 1.36 14.75
C GLU A 101 27.26 2.27 15.31
N LEU A 102 27.56 3.18 16.24
CA LEU A 102 26.57 4.14 16.78
C LEU A 102 25.93 5.01 15.68
N GLU A 103 26.71 5.48 14.70
CA GLU A 103 26.17 6.23 13.56
C GLU A 103 25.22 5.38 12.70
N LEU A 104 25.54 4.09 12.52
CA LEU A 104 24.66 3.14 11.86
C LEU A 104 23.36 2.92 12.65
N MET A 105 23.42 2.83 13.99
CA MET A 105 22.22 2.71 14.83
C MET A 105 21.31 3.94 14.69
N ILE A 106 21.89 5.15 14.69
CA ILE A 106 21.14 6.41 14.50
C ILE A 106 20.44 6.41 13.13
N ARG A 107 21.13 5.95 12.08
CA ARG A 107 20.55 5.86 10.74
C ARG A 107 19.41 4.83 10.69
N GLY A 108 19.62 3.65 11.27
CA GLY A 108 18.61 2.60 11.37
C GLY A 108 17.36 3.06 12.11
N LEU A 109 17.52 3.79 13.23
CA LEU A 109 16.43 4.41 13.97
C LEU A 109 15.61 5.38 13.09
N TRP A 110 16.27 6.20 12.27
CA TRP A 110 15.59 7.13 11.36
C TRP A 110 14.85 6.40 10.24
N GLU A 111 15.49 5.42 9.59
CA GLU A 111 14.87 4.62 8.53
C GLU A 111 13.65 3.86 9.07
N LYS A 112 13.76 3.29 10.27
CA LYS A 112 12.63 2.70 11.01
C LYS A 112 11.48 3.69 11.17
N ARG A 113 11.75 4.89 11.69
CA ARG A 113 10.72 5.92 11.90
C ARG A 113 10.07 6.37 10.60
N GLN A 114 10.83 6.50 9.52
CA GLN A 114 10.28 6.84 8.21
C GLN A 114 9.34 5.75 7.70
N ARG A 115 9.72 4.47 7.80
CA ARG A 115 8.85 3.35 7.39
C ARG A 115 7.52 3.35 8.15
N ILE A 116 7.55 3.52 9.48
CA ILE A 116 6.34 3.61 10.31
C ILE A 116 5.47 4.78 9.86
N ARG A 117 6.09 5.92 9.56
CA ARG A 117 5.39 7.12 9.12
C ARG A 117 4.71 6.91 7.77
N THR A 118 5.43 6.41 6.77
CA THR A 118 4.88 6.14 5.43
C THR A 118 3.71 5.16 5.50
N PHE A 119 3.84 4.09 6.29
CA PHE A 119 2.74 3.14 6.50
C PHE A 119 1.49 3.79 7.11
N LYS A 120 1.67 4.65 8.12
CA LYS A 120 0.55 5.42 8.72
C LYS A 120 -0.11 6.34 7.69
N GLU A 121 0.70 7.08 6.92
CA GLU A 121 0.21 8.01 5.89
C GLU A 121 -0.59 7.27 4.80
N GLU A 122 -0.10 6.11 4.32
CA GLU A 122 -0.82 5.28 3.32
C GLU A 122 -2.13 4.70 3.86
N ALA A 123 -2.12 4.23 5.11
CA ALA A 123 -3.31 3.71 5.77
C ALA A 123 -4.37 4.80 5.97
N ASP A 124 -3.95 5.98 6.44
CA ASP A 124 -4.83 7.14 6.65
C ASP A 124 -5.43 7.60 5.32
N TYR A 125 -4.63 7.67 4.26
CA TYR A 125 -5.11 8.00 2.90
C TYR A 125 -6.17 7.00 2.40
N THR A 126 -5.89 5.70 2.55
CA THR A 126 -6.83 4.64 2.15
C THR A 126 -8.14 4.72 2.94
N MET A 127 -8.06 4.99 4.24
CA MET A 127 -9.23 5.17 5.09
C MET A 127 -10.07 6.39 4.66
N GLN A 128 -9.42 7.51 4.36
CA GLN A 128 -10.10 8.71 3.85
C GLN A 128 -10.87 8.42 2.56
N LEU A 129 -10.23 7.75 1.59
CA LEU A 129 -10.86 7.41 0.32
C LEU A 129 -12.11 6.54 0.51
N LEU A 130 -12.03 5.51 1.36
CA LEU A 130 -13.16 4.63 1.66
C LEU A 130 -14.29 5.37 2.41
N GLU A 131 -13.95 6.33 3.28
CA GLU A 131 -14.94 7.17 3.97
C GLU A 131 -15.66 8.12 3.01
N GLU A 132 -14.94 8.68 2.03
CA GLU A 132 -15.51 9.55 0.99
C GLU A 132 -16.48 8.75 0.11
N GLN A 133 -16.06 7.60 -0.41
CA GLN A 133 -16.94 6.71 -1.18
C GLN A 133 -18.20 6.32 -0.40
N LYS A 134 -18.07 6.04 0.91
CA LYS A 134 -19.23 5.75 1.77
C LYS A 134 -20.20 6.93 1.86
N ARG A 135 -19.71 8.17 1.86
CA ARG A 135 -20.56 9.38 1.85
C ARG A 135 -21.29 9.51 0.52
N ASP A 136 -20.59 9.29 -0.59
CA ASP A 136 -21.18 9.37 -1.94
C ASP A 136 -22.32 8.37 -2.11
N PHE A 137 -22.09 7.09 -1.79
CA PHE A 137 -23.14 6.06 -1.85
C PHE A 137 -24.32 6.36 -0.90
N ARG A 138 -24.08 7.05 0.21
CA ARG A 138 -25.17 7.46 1.12
C ARG A 138 -26.00 8.59 0.52
N GLN A 139 -25.37 9.52 -0.18
CA GLN A 139 -26.05 10.60 -0.89
C GLN A 139 -26.87 10.06 -2.07
N GLU A 140 -26.29 9.16 -2.85
CA GLU A 140 -26.97 8.49 -3.97
C GLU A 140 -28.18 7.66 -3.48
N GLU A 141 -28.03 6.89 -2.41
CA GLU A 141 -29.16 6.17 -1.80
C GLU A 141 -30.30 7.12 -1.38
N LYS A 142 -29.96 8.29 -0.82
CA LYS A 142 -30.95 9.29 -0.43
C LYS A 142 -31.72 9.82 -1.64
N GLN A 143 -31.03 10.10 -2.75
CA GLN A 143 -31.65 10.56 -4.00
C GLN A 143 -32.57 9.49 -4.59
N LEU A 144 -32.10 8.24 -4.70
CA LEU A 144 -32.91 7.14 -5.20
C LEU A 144 -34.14 6.87 -4.32
N ARG A 145 -34.02 6.96 -2.99
CA ARG A 145 -35.18 6.83 -2.09
C ARG A 145 -36.21 7.94 -2.28
N GLN A 146 -35.78 9.16 -2.59
CA GLN A 146 -36.69 10.25 -2.90
C GLN A 146 -37.47 9.95 -4.20
N LEU A 147 -36.77 9.54 -5.25
CA LEU A 147 -37.36 9.09 -6.52
C LEU A 147 -38.34 7.92 -6.30
N GLN A 148 -37.98 6.97 -5.44
CA GLN A 148 -38.86 5.85 -5.06
C GLN A 148 -40.17 6.35 -4.43
N GLN A 149 -40.09 7.30 -3.51
CA GLN A 149 -41.26 7.87 -2.83
C GLN A 149 -42.17 8.64 -3.80
N GLU A 150 -41.58 9.39 -4.72
CA GLU A 150 -42.31 10.10 -5.78
C GLU A 150 -43.06 9.12 -6.69
N LEU A 151 -42.38 8.05 -7.13
CA LEU A 151 -42.97 7.00 -7.94
C LEU A 151 -44.07 6.23 -7.19
N GLU A 152 -43.86 5.91 -5.91
CA GLU A 152 -44.89 5.29 -5.08
C GLU A 152 -46.11 6.18 -4.87
N GLY A 153 -45.92 7.50 -4.77
CA GLY A 153 -47.00 8.48 -4.75
C GLY A 153 -47.83 8.45 -6.03
N GLN A 154 -47.17 8.39 -7.18
CA GLN A 154 -47.82 8.26 -8.49
C GLN A 154 -48.53 6.91 -8.66
N ILE A 155 -47.94 5.81 -8.19
CA ILE A 155 -48.61 4.49 -8.18
C ILE A 155 -49.84 4.51 -7.27
N ARG A 156 -49.77 5.21 -6.13
CA ARG A 156 -50.89 5.36 -5.20
C ARG A 156 -52.06 6.11 -5.82
N PHE A 157 -51.82 7.06 -6.72
CA PHE A 157 -52.86 7.74 -7.49
C PHE A 157 -53.74 6.73 -8.24
N PHE A 158 -53.18 5.67 -8.81
CA PHE A 158 -53.98 4.66 -9.52
C PHE A 158 -54.85 3.77 -8.61
N LYS A 159 -54.63 3.78 -7.29
CA LYS A 159 -55.48 3.01 -6.34
C LYS A 159 -56.90 3.55 -6.22
N THR A 160 -57.18 4.73 -6.78
CA THR A 160 -58.54 5.30 -6.85
C THR A 160 -59.41 4.59 -7.88
N TYR A 161 -58.82 3.83 -8.80
CA TYR A 161 -59.51 3.07 -9.84
C TYR A 161 -59.82 1.63 -9.39
N PRO A 162 -60.68 0.90 -10.13
CA PRO A 162 -61.00 -0.49 -9.80
C PRO A 162 -59.77 -1.40 -9.82
N LYS A 163 -59.73 -2.39 -8.91
CA LYS A 163 -58.62 -3.36 -8.80
C LYS A 163 -58.34 -4.11 -10.10
N SER A 164 -59.38 -4.38 -10.90
CA SER A 164 -59.31 -5.02 -12.22
C SER A 164 -58.50 -4.23 -13.24
N SER A 165 -58.39 -2.90 -13.08
CA SER A 165 -57.64 -1.99 -13.96
C SER A 165 -56.21 -1.72 -13.51
N HIS A 166 -55.85 -2.02 -12.26
CA HIS A 166 -54.54 -1.65 -11.71
C HIS A 166 -53.35 -2.25 -12.48
N GLU A 167 -53.40 -3.54 -12.79
CA GLU A 167 -52.30 -4.21 -13.51
C GLU A 167 -52.16 -3.67 -14.93
N PHE A 168 -53.29 -3.37 -15.58
CA PHE A 168 -53.31 -2.73 -16.88
C PHE A 168 -52.64 -1.36 -16.84
N LEU A 169 -53.06 -0.48 -15.92
CA LEU A 169 -52.52 0.87 -15.78
C LEU A 169 -51.01 0.85 -15.49
N LEU A 170 -50.54 0.00 -14.58
CA LEU A 170 -49.12 -0.10 -14.23
C LEU A 170 -48.22 -0.56 -15.39
N ALA A 171 -48.76 -1.36 -16.32
CA ALA A 171 -48.02 -1.92 -17.43
C ALA A 171 -48.14 -1.11 -18.74
N HIS A 172 -49.21 -0.32 -18.90
CA HIS A 172 -49.51 0.37 -20.16
C HIS A 172 -49.43 1.89 -20.04
N VAL A 173 -49.38 2.46 -18.83
CA VAL A 173 -49.25 3.90 -18.61
C VAL A 173 -47.83 4.23 -18.15
N GLY A 174 -47.28 5.28 -18.77
CA GLY A 174 -46.03 5.92 -18.38
C GLY A 174 -46.22 7.41 -18.17
N LEU A 175 -45.14 8.10 -17.81
CA LEU A 175 -45.11 9.55 -17.62
C LEU A 175 -44.06 10.18 -18.51
N TYR A 176 -44.44 11.17 -19.30
CA TYR A 176 -43.53 11.95 -20.13
C TYR A 176 -43.85 13.43 -20.03
N LYS A 177 -42.84 14.24 -19.66
CA LYS A 177 -42.97 15.69 -19.44
C LYS A 177 -44.15 16.08 -18.53
N GLY A 178 -44.40 15.29 -17.49
CA GLY A 178 -45.48 15.52 -16.52
C GLY A 178 -46.89 15.17 -17.01
N ARG A 179 -47.03 14.51 -18.16
CA ARG A 179 -48.30 14.04 -18.72
C ARG A 179 -48.32 12.52 -18.85
N LEU A 180 -49.51 11.93 -18.76
CA LEU A 180 -49.70 10.51 -18.91
C LEU A 180 -49.57 10.12 -20.38
N VAL A 181 -48.85 9.02 -20.62
CA VAL A 181 -48.60 8.50 -21.96
C VAL A 181 -48.79 7.00 -22.00
N LEU A 182 -49.09 6.48 -23.17
CA LEU A 182 -49.20 5.06 -23.41
C LEU A 182 -47.81 4.45 -23.57
N ALA A 183 -47.35 3.71 -22.57
CA ALA A 183 -46.05 3.05 -22.55
C ALA A 183 -46.04 1.72 -23.35
N LYS A 184 -47.20 1.10 -23.48
CA LYS A 184 -47.37 -0.18 -24.18
C LYS A 184 -48.60 -0.17 -25.07
N ARG A 185 -48.46 -0.71 -26.29
CA ARG A 185 -49.53 -0.80 -27.30
C ARG A 185 -50.75 -1.55 -26.77
N LEU A 186 -51.90 -1.14 -27.27
CA LEU A 186 -53.18 -1.80 -27.06
C LEU A 186 -53.56 -2.58 -28.32
N ASP A 187 -54.66 -3.36 -28.28
CA ASP A 187 -55.28 -3.87 -29.50
C ASP A 187 -55.48 -2.72 -30.51
N VAL A 188 -55.11 -2.93 -31.78
CA VAL A 188 -55.07 -1.85 -32.79
C VAL A 188 -56.43 -1.23 -33.05
N ASN A 189 -57.50 -2.03 -33.00
CA ASN A 189 -58.84 -1.51 -33.22
C ASN A 189 -59.30 -0.69 -32.02
N TRP A 190 -59.04 -1.18 -30.81
CA TRP A 190 -59.35 -0.45 -29.59
C TRP A 190 -58.54 0.85 -29.48
N GLN A 191 -57.25 0.84 -29.81
CA GLN A 191 -56.44 2.06 -29.83
C GLN A 191 -56.99 3.09 -30.82
N ARG A 192 -57.45 2.66 -32.01
CA ARG A 192 -58.13 3.53 -32.99
C ARG A 192 -59.45 4.08 -32.45
N GLU A 193 -60.24 3.27 -31.74
CA GLU A 193 -61.47 3.70 -31.07
C GLU A 193 -61.17 4.79 -30.02
N LEU A 194 -60.17 4.58 -29.17
CA LEU A 194 -59.76 5.54 -28.14
C LEU A 194 -59.26 6.86 -28.73
N LYS A 195 -58.53 6.81 -29.86
CA LYS A 195 -58.14 8.02 -30.60
C LYS A 195 -59.35 8.79 -31.13
N LYS A 196 -60.34 8.10 -31.69
CA LYS A 196 -61.57 8.73 -32.19
C LYS A 196 -62.38 9.41 -31.08
N LYS A 197 -62.33 8.84 -29.87
CA LYS A 197 -62.96 9.41 -28.66
C LYS A 197 -62.13 10.50 -27.98
N ALA A 198 -60.98 10.90 -28.56
CA ALA A 198 -60.04 11.86 -27.96
C ALA A 198 -59.45 11.43 -26.60
N VAL A 199 -59.54 10.15 -26.24
CA VAL A 199 -58.90 9.58 -25.03
C VAL A 199 -57.39 9.47 -25.22
N LEU A 200 -56.97 9.11 -26.44
CA LEU A 200 -55.56 9.03 -26.83
C LEU A 200 -55.24 10.02 -27.95
N ARG A 201 -54.15 10.78 -27.80
CA ARG A 201 -53.66 11.69 -28.83
C ARG A 201 -52.22 11.35 -29.19
N TYR A 202 -51.98 11.14 -30.49
CA TYR A 202 -50.63 10.90 -31.00
C TYR A 202 -49.94 12.23 -31.30
N ASP A 203 -48.75 12.42 -30.76
CA ASP A 203 -47.87 13.54 -31.11
C ASP A 203 -46.83 13.07 -32.14
N PRO A 204 -46.86 13.61 -33.39
CA PRO A 204 -45.96 13.18 -34.46
C PRO A 204 -44.54 13.74 -34.31
N LEU A 205 -44.32 14.79 -33.52
CA LEU A 205 -42.98 15.35 -33.29
C LEU A 205 -42.25 14.56 -32.22
N GLU A 206 -42.98 14.16 -31.18
CA GLU A 206 -42.41 13.43 -30.05
C GLU A 206 -42.53 11.90 -30.21
N TYR A 207 -43.32 11.43 -31.17
CA TYR A 207 -43.63 10.02 -31.41
C TYR A 207 -44.28 9.33 -30.21
N VAL A 208 -45.04 10.07 -29.40
CA VAL A 208 -45.67 9.58 -28.16
C VAL A 208 -47.20 9.62 -28.26
N PHE A 209 -47.86 8.64 -27.64
CA PHE A 209 -49.31 8.65 -27.42
C PHE A 209 -49.62 9.24 -26.04
N TYR A 210 -50.10 10.46 -25.99
CA TYR A 210 -50.64 11.08 -24.78
C TYR A 210 -52.00 10.48 -24.42
N ILE A 211 -52.19 10.27 -23.12
CA ILE A 211 -53.48 9.91 -22.51
C ILE A 211 -54.07 11.23 -22.00
N ASP A 212 -54.96 11.82 -22.80
CA ASP A 212 -55.58 13.11 -22.47
C ASP A 212 -56.74 12.93 -21.47
N ASP A 213 -57.38 11.75 -21.44
CA ASP A 213 -58.41 11.38 -20.45
C ASP A 213 -58.14 9.98 -19.86
N LEU A 214 -57.68 9.92 -18.61
CA LEU A 214 -57.40 8.66 -17.93
C LEU A 214 -58.68 7.95 -17.46
N GLU A 215 -59.71 8.71 -17.07
CA GLU A 215 -60.94 8.15 -16.52
C GLU A 215 -61.71 7.39 -17.61
N ASP A 216 -61.84 7.99 -18.79
CA ASP A 216 -62.46 7.34 -19.94
C ASP A 216 -61.63 6.15 -20.46
N LEU A 217 -60.30 6.18 -20.32
CA LEU A 217 -59.45 5.03 -20.64
C LEU A 217 -59.78 3.84 -19.72
N VAL A 218 -59.92 4.09 -18.42
CA VAL A 218 -60.25 3.06 -17.42
C VAL A 218 -61.66 2.53 -17.64
N ILE A 219 -62.65 3.40 -17.86
CA ILE A 219 -64.04 3.00 -18.13
C ILE A 219 -64.08 2.11 -19.39
N ALA A 220 -63.43 2.53 -20.47
CA ALA A 220 -63.38 1.76 -21.71
C ALA A 220 -62.69 0.40 -21.53
N TYR A 221 -61.65 0.33 -20.70
CA TYR A 221 -60.98 -0.94 -20.39
C TYR A 221 -61.87 -1.89 -19.59
N GLU A 222 -62.54 -1.40 -18.55
CA GLU A 222 -63.49 -2.19 -17.74
C GLU A 222 -64.67 -2.72 -18.58
N GLU A 223 -65.16 -1.94 -19.53
CA GLU A 223 -66.16 -2.42 -20.49
C GLU A 223 -65.62 -3.55 -21.37
N LYS A 224 -64.38 -3.47 -21.86
CA LYS A 224 -63.78 -4.54 -22.66
C LYS A 224 -63.59 -5.81 -21.83
N LEU A 225 -63.17 -5.70 -20.57
CA LEU A 225 -63.07 -6.82 -19.63
C LEU A 225 -64.43 -7.51 -19.44
N ARG A 226 -65.49 -6.75 -19.17
CA ARG A 226 -66.84 -7.29 -18.93
C ARG A 226 -67.42 -8.04 -20.12
N HIS A 227 -67.12 -7.58 -21.33
CA HIS A 227 -67.63 -8.18 -22.58
C HIS A 227 -66.68 -9.21 -23.20
N GLY A 228 -65.54 -9.54 -22.56
CA GLY A 228 -64.55 -10.47 -23.09
C GLY A 228 -63.93 -10.03 -24.42
N LYS A 229 -63.92 -8.73 -24.72
CA LYS A 229 -63.42 -8.19 -25.99
C LYS A 229 -61.90 -8.10 -25.98
N LYS A 230 -61.27 -8.27 -27.15
CA LYS A 230 -59.83 -8.05 -27.32
C LYS A 230 -59.45 -6.62 -26.91
N HIS A 231 -58.39 -6.49 -26.13
CA HIS A 231 -57.93 -5.24 -25.56
C HIS A 231 -56.39 -5.16 -25.40
N LEU A 232 -55.71 -6.29 -25.22
CA LEU A 232 -54.24 -6.35 -25.19
C LEU A 232 -53.66 -6.47 -26.62
N TRP A 233 -52.45 -5.92 -26.79
CA TRP A 233 -51.65 -6.08 -28.00
C TRP A 233 -51.28 -7.54 -28.26
N ASP A 234 -51.50 -8.00 -29.49
CA ASP A 234 -51.07 -9.32 -29.99
C ASP A 234 -50.25 -9.14 -31.26
N TYR A 235 -48.94 -9.36 -31.18
CA TYR A 235 -48.01 -9.13 -32.28
C TYR A 235 -48.41 -9.87 -33.56
N GLU A 236 -48.89 -11.12 -33.48
CA GLU A 236 -49.17 -11.95 -34.67
C GLU A 236 -50.39 -11.46 -35.45
N THR A 237 -51.33 -10.80 -34.77
CA THR A 237 -52.59 -10.34 -35.37
C THR A 237 -52.64 -8.84 -35.57
N ASP A 238 -52.01 -8.05 -34.70
CA ASP A 238 -52.06 -6.60 -34.71
C ASP A 238 -50.98 -5.94 -35.57
N SER A 239 -49.77 -6.52 -35.66
CA SER A 239 -48.71 -6.01 -36.54
C SER A 239 -49.18 -5.90 -37.99
N LYS A 240 -49.91 -6.91 -38.48
CA LYS A 240 -50.49 -6.99 -39.83
C LYS A 240 -51.54 -5.91 -40.13
N LYS A 241 -52.07 -5.23 -39.10
CA LYS A 241 -53.10 -4.17 -39.24
C LYS A 241 -52.48 -2.77 -39.34
N ILE A 242 -51.18 -2.65 -39.14
CA ILE A 242 -50.39 -1.42 -39.25
C ILE A 242 -49.82 -1.40 -40.68
N ARG A 243 -50.10 -0.33 -41.45
CA ARG A 243 -49.82 -0.26 -42.89
C ARG A 243 -48.57 0.56 -43.24
N GLU A 244 -47.92 1.18 -42.25
CA GLU A 244 -46.82 2.12 -42.42
C GLU A 244 -45.69 1.70 -41.48
N ASP A 245 -44.61 1.09 -41.97
CA ASP A 245 -43.47 0.70 -41.12
C ASP A 245 -42.14 1.17 -41.73
N HIS A 246 -41.68 2.35 -41.32
CA HIS A 246 -40.26 2.72 -41.39
C HIS A 246 -39.50 2.34 -40.09
N PHE A 247 -40.16 1.64 -39.14
CA PHE A 247 -39.60 1.35 -37.82
C PHE A 247 -39.89 -0.09 -37.37
N SER A 248 -38.93 -0.69 -36.66
CA SER A 248 -39.09 -2.02 -36.07
C SER A 248 -40.05 -1.98 -34.88
N ILE A 249 -41.15 -2.73 -34.95
CA ILE A 249 -42.13 -2.87 -33.85
C ILE A 249 -41.68 -4.01 -32.90
N PRO A 250 -41.44 -3.72 -31.61
CA PRO A 250 -41.13 -4.76 -30.63
C PRO A 250 -42.27 -5.77 -30.47
N LYS A 251 -41.92 -7.07 -30.32
CA LYS A 251 -42.90 -8.15 -30.12
C LYS A 251 -43.76 -7.95 -28.87
N ASP A 252 -43.19 -7.38 -27.82
CA ASP A 252 -43.87 -7.10 -26.56
C ASP A 252 -44.80 -5.88 -26.63
N GLY A 253 -44.82 -5.16 -27.77
CA GLY A 253 -45.69 -4.02 -28.00
C GLY A 253 -45.27 -2.74 -27.26
N ARG A 254 -44.08 -2.68 -26.67
CA ARG A 254 -43.60 -1.45 -26.01
C ARG A 254 -43.29 -0.36 -27.03
N TYR A 255 -43.59 0.89 -26.68
CA TYR A 255 -43.15 2.04 -27.46
C TYR A 255 -41.69 2.35 -27.13
N ASN A 256 -40.91 2.74 -28.14
CA ASN A 256 -39.59 3.36 -27.94
C ASN A 256 -39.80 4.80 -27.50
N LEU A 257 -40.11 4.98 -26.22
CA LEU A 257 -40.30 6.29 -25.64
C LEU A 257 -38.93 6.99 -25.47
N PRO A 258 -38.89 8.33 -25.50
CA PRO A 258 -37.66 9.08 -25.21
C PRO A 258 -37.03 8.65 -23.88
N THR A 259 -35.69 8.70 -23.80
CA THR A 259 -34.90 8.30 -22.61
C THR A 259 -35.49 8.87 -21.32
N GLY A 260 -35.78 7.99 -20.35
CA GLY A 260 -36.36 8.34 -19.04
C GLY A 260 -37.85 8.01 -18.87
N VAL A 261 -38.51 7.48 -19.90
CA VAL A 261 -39.92 7.04 -19.81
C VAL A 261 -39.99 5.51 -19.88
N ALA A 262 -40.08 4.86 -18.73
CA ALA A 262 -40.47 3.46 -18.63
C ALA A 262 -41.94 3.36 -18.16
N ASP A 263 -42.59 2.21 -18.40
CA ASP A 263 -43.83 1.91 -17.68
C ASP A 263 -43.55 1.92 -16.17
N LEU A 264 -44.53 2.35 -15.38
CA LEU A 264 -44.35 2.57 -13.94
C LEU A 264 -43.89 1.31 -13.19
N ARG A 265 -44.26 0.12 -13.70
CA ARG A 265 -43.82 -1.17 -13.15
C ARG A 265 -42.33 -1.42 -13.42
N SER A 266 -41.87 -1.16 -14.63
CA SER A 266 -40.45 -1.32 -15.01
C SER A 266 -39.57 -0.30 -14.28
N ALA A 267 -40.00 0.96 -14.22
CA ALA A 267 -39.31 2.02 -13.47
C ALA A 267 -39.14 1.66 -11.99
N LYS A 268 -40.20 1.13 -11.36
CA LYS A 268 -40.14 0.68 -9.97
C LYS A 268 -39.14 -0.48 -9.79
N THR A 269 -39.19 -1.45 -10.70
CA THR A 269 -38.33 -2.63 -10.64
C THR A 269 -36.85 -2.27 -10.79
N GLU A 270 -36.54 -1.34 -11.70
CA GLU A 270 -35.19 -0.85 -11.96
C GLU A 270 -34.63 -0.08 -10.76
N LEU A 271 -35.42 0.83 -10.19
CA LEU A 271 -35.05 1.59 -9.00
C LEU A 271 -34.84 0.68 -7.77
N ASP A 272 -35.72 -0.31 -7.56
CA ASP A 272 -35.54 -1.31 -6.49
C ASP A 272 -34.24 -2.11 -6.66
N LYS A 273 -33.86 -2.40 -7.91
CA LYS A 273 -32.61 -3.09 -8.24
C LYS A 273 -31.38 -2.22 -7.97
N GLU A 274 -31.41 -0.95 -8.38
CA GLU A 274 -30.33 0.02 -8.10
C GLU A 274 -30.13 0.23 -6.60
N LEU A 275 -31.21 0.45 -5.84
CA LEU A 275 -31.15 0.55 -4.37
C LEU A 275 -30.56 -0.70 -3.72
N LYS A 276 -30.84 -1.88 -4.28
CA LYS A 276 -30.27 -3.14 -3.79
C LYS A 276 -28.77 -3.21 -4.05
N GLU A 277 -28.30 -2.76 -5.21
CA GLU A 277 -26.87 -2.77 -5.54
C GLU A 277 -26.09 -1.74 -4.71
N ILE A 278 -26.61 -0.52 -4.54
CA ILE A 278 -25.98 0.50 -3.66
C ILE A 278 -25.86 -0.03 -2.23
N ARG A 279 -26.91 -0.65 -1.68
CA ARG A 279 -26.85 -1.24 -0.32
C ARG A 279 -25.80 -2.35 -0.22
N LYS A 280 -25.57 -3.10 -1.28
CA LYS A 280 -24.53 -4.14 -1.34
C LYS A 280 -23.14 -3.50 -1.36
N GLN A 281 -22.93 -2.46 -2.17
CA GLN A 281 -21.68 -1.69 -2.22
C GLN A 281 -21.36 -1.03 -0.87
N GLN A 282 -22.35 -0.40 -0.22
CA GLN A 282 -22.18 0.16 1.14
C GLN A 282 -21.76 -0.90 2.17
N LYS A 283 -22.33 -2.11 2.11
CA LYS A 283 -21.93 -3.22 3.00
C LYS A 283 -20.50 -3.68 2.72
N GLN A 284 -20.10 -3.74 1.46
CA GLN A 284 -18.74 -4.09 1.08
C GLN A 284 -17.73 -3.06 1.60
N ILE A 285 -17.99 -1.77 1.38
CA ILE A 285 -17.13 -0.68 1.89
C ILE A 285 -17.06 -0.70 3.42
N ALA A 286 -18.17 -0.96 4.10
CA ALA A 286 -18.16 -1.08 5.56
C ALA A 286 -17.32 -2.28 6.05
N ALA A 287 -17.35 -3.40 5.33
CA ALA A 287 -16.51 -4.56 5.62
C ALA A 287 -15.03 -4.28 5.33
N GLU A 288 -14.73 -3.58 4.23
CA GLU A 288 -13.37 -3.14 3.87
C GLU A 288 -12.82 -2.14 4.89
N LEU A 289 -13.57 -1.12 5.29
CA LEU A 289 -13.18 -0.20 6.38
C LEU A 289 -12.86 -0.94 7.68
N LYS A 290 -13.69 -1.92 8.06
CA LYS A 290 -13.45 -2.74 9.26
C LYS A 290 -12.17 -3.58 9.10
N LYS A 291 -11.99 -4.22 7.94
CA LYS A 291 -10.82 -5.04 7.63
C LYS A 291 -9.55 -4.20 7.60
N THR A 292 -9.56 -3.04 6.93
CA THR A 292 -8.44 -2.09 6.88
C THR A 292 -8.09 -1.62 8.29
N LYS A 293 -9.07 -1.21 9.11
CA LYS A 293 -8.80 -0.82 10.50
C LYS A 293 -8.15 -1.94 11.33
N THR A 294 -8.63 -3.17 11.23
CA THR A 294 -8.05 -4.32 11.93
C THR A 294 -6.67 -4.69 11.39
N ASN A 295 -6.49 -4.69 10.07
CA ASN A 295 -5.21 -4.96 9.44
C ASN A 295 -4.19 -3.86 9.74
N THR A 296 -4.55 -2.58 9.73
CA THR A 296 -3.64 -1.49 10.08
C THR A 296 -3.14 -1.64 11.52
N VAL A 297 -4.03 -1.98 12.46
CA VAL A 297 -3.62 -2.23 13.86
C VAL A 297 -2.75 -3.48 13.96
N ARG A 298 -3.13 -4.59 13.29
CA ARG A 298 -2.35 -5.84 13.32
C ARG A 298 -1.00 -5.68 12.64
N THR A 299 -0.94 -5.10 11.45
CA THR A 299 0.29 -4.81 10.71
C THR A 299 1.12 -3.73 11.40
N TYR A 300 0.52 -2.77 12.11
CA TYR A 300 1.27 -1.88 12.99
C TYR A 300 1.90 -2.66 14.14
N MET A 301 1.15 -3.54 14.82
CA MET A 301 1.70 -4.40 15.87
C MET A 301 2.76 -5.38 15.35
N GLU A 302 2.52 -6.04 14.22
CA GLU A 302 3.47 -6.89 13.50
C GLU A 302 4.68 -6.07 13.02
N SER A 303 4.51 -4.82 12.62
CA SER A 303 5.63 -3.94 12.26
C SER A 303 6.43 -3.55 13.50
N VAL A 304 5.78 -3.30 14.64
CA VAL A 304 6.40 -3.00 15.94
C VAL A 304 7.09 -4.25 16.53
N GLU A 305 6.57 -5.45 16.26
CA GLU A 305 7.18 -6.73 16.63
C GLU A 305 8.30 -7.13 15.65
N ALA A 306 8.16 -6.88 14.35
CA ALA A 306 9.21 -6.99 13.34
C ALA A 306 10.31 -5.92 13.52
N ILE A 307 9.96 -4.84 14.20
CA ILE A 307 10.89 -3.78 14.65
C ILE A 307 11.79 -4.29 15.77
N ASN A 308 11.38 -5.29 16.55
CA ASN A 308 12.26 -5.92 17.53
C ASN A 308 13.25 -6.91 16.89
N THR A 309 13.09 -7.27 15.62
CA THR A 309 13.95 -8.24 14.93
C THR A 309 15.14 -7.59 14.24
N LEU A 310 14.99 -6.45 13.54
CA LEU A 310 16.15 -5.73 12.98
C LEU A 310 16.92 -4.93 14.03
N SER A 311 17.63 -5.66 14.88
CA SER A 311 18.53 -5.10 15.87
C SER A 311 19.79 -4.57 15.20
N VAL A 312 20.44 -3.63 15.87
CA VAL A 312 21.80 -3.17 15.55
C VAL A 312 22.78 -4.34 15.37
N GLU A 313 22.57 -5.45 16.08
CA GLU A 313 23.40 -6.64 15.98
C GLU A 313 23.26 -7.30 14.61
N GLU A 314 22.08 -7.29 14.00
CA GLU A 314 21.87 -7.80 12.64
C GLU A 314 22.63 -6.95 11.60
N LEU A 315 22.56 -5.62 11.71
CA LEU A 315 23.32 -4.72 10.83
C LEU A 315 24.83 -4.88 10.99
N LYS A 316 25.31 -5.04 12.22
CA LYS A 316 26.72 -5.35 12.49
C LYS A 316 27.10 -6.70 11.88
N LYS A 317 26.27 -7.72 12.10
CA LYS A 317 26.52 -9.06 11.59
C LYS A 317 26.52 -9.11 10.07
N HIS A 318 25.64 -8.34 9.43
CA HIS A 318 25.57 -8.22 7.97
C HIS A 318 26.89 -7.68 7.42
N ASN A 319 27.39 -6.59 8.01
CA ASN A 319 28.68 -6.01 7.63
C ASN A 319 29.87 -6.96 7.89
N GLU A 320 29.85 -7.73 8.98
CA GLU A 320 30.85 -8.76 9.27
C GLU A 320 30.87 -9.85 8.19
N LEU A 321 29.69 -10.40 7.84
CA LEU A 321 29.56 -11.39 6.78
C LEU A 321 29.94 -10.82 5.41
N GLN A 322 29.59 -9.57 5.11
CA GLN A 322 29.97 -8.92 3.86
C GLN A 322 31.49 -8.77 3.76
N SER A 323 32.15 -8.33 4.84
CA SER A 323 33.63 -8.26 4.92
C SER A 323 34.26 -9.63 4.71
N LEU A 324 33.66 -10.67 5.30
CA LEU A 324 34.12 -12.04 5.19
C LEU A 324 33.99 -12.59 3.76
N ALA A 325 32.84 -12.39 3.11
CA ALA A 325 32.59 -12.78 1.73
C ALA A 325 33.59 -12.12 0.77
N MET A 326 33.83 -10.81 0.95
CA MET A 326 34.79 -10.09 0.12
C MET A 326 36.20 -10.66 0.22
N LYS A 327 36.68 -10.95 1.43
CA LYS A 327 38.00 -11.55 1.65
C LYS A 327 38.10 -12.95 1.05
N TRP A 328 37.04 -13.74 1.15
CA TRP A 328 36.98 -15.09 0.63
C TRP A 328 36.97 -15.13 -0.91
N LEU A 329 36.22 -14.25 -1.58
CA LEU A 329 36.25 -14.13 -3.03
C LEU A 329 37.59 -13.60 -3.53
N TYR A 330 38.14 -12.58 -2.87
CA TYR A 330 39.42 -11.99 -3.24
C TYR A 330 40.57 -13.01 -3.17
N SER A 331 40.61 -13.86 -2.14
CA SER A 331 41.63 -14.91 -2.02
C SER A 331 41.53 -16.00 -3.10
N ARG A 332 40.40 -16.06 -3.82
CA ARG A 332 40.16 -16.94 -4.96
C ARG A 332 40.43 -16.29 -6.32
N GLY A 333 40.99 -15.08 -6.34
CA GLY A 333 41.36 -14.38 -7.58
C GLY A 333 40.27 -13.49 -8.18
N TYR A 334 39.19 -13.24 -7.45
CA TYR A 334 38.12 -12.34 -7.91
C TYR A 334 38.43 -10.87 -7.60
N ILE A 335 37.99 -9.99 -8.50
CA ILE A 335 37.76 -8.57 -8.21
C ILE A 335 36.41 -8.45 -7.53
N VAL A 336 36.37 -7.84 -6.35
CA VAL A 336 35.17 -7.83 -5.50
C VAL A 336 34.66 -6.42 -5.23
N VAL A 337 33.35 -6.26 -5.26
CA VAL A 337 32.65 -4.99 -5.11
C VAL A 337 31.47 -5.13 -4.15
N SER A 338 31.47 -4.34 -3.07
CA SER A 338 30.32 -4.26 -2.17
C SER A 338 29.27 -3.25 -2.63
N GLY A 339 27.99 -3.63 -2.51
CA GLY A 339 26.84 -2.77 -2.77
C GLY A 339 26.63 -2.45 -4.25
N PHE A 340 26.87 -3.40 -5.15
CA PHE A 340 26.83 -3.18 -6.59
C PHE A 340 25.39 -3.03 -7.10
N ILE A 341 25.15 -2.10 -8.02
CA ILE A 341 23.81 -1.88 -8.60
C ILE A 341 23.76 -2.58 -9.97
N LEU A 342 22.88 -3.56 -10.11
CA LEU A 342 22.62 -4.29 -11.35
C LEU A 342 21.83 -3.43 -12.36
N PRO A 343 21.78 -3.80 -13.66
CA PRO A 343 20.99 -3.11 -14.68
C PRO A 343 19.49 -2.97 -14.37
N ASN A 344 18.90 -3.90 -13.62
CA ASN A 344 17.52 -3.81 -13.11
C ASN A 344 17.36 -2.86 -11.90
N ASN A 345 18.36 -2.04 -11.56
CA ASN A 345 18.41 -1.18 -10.38
C ASN A 345 18.40 -1.91 -9.03
N ARG A 346 18.50 -3.24 -9.01
CA ARG A 346 18.68 -3.98 -7.76
C ARG A 346 20.10 -3.78 -7.24
N ARG A 347 20.23 -3.58 -5.93
CA ARG A 347 21.52 -3.57 -5.26
C ARG A 347 21.83 -4.97 -4.76
N THR A 348 23.00 -5.49 -5.08
CA THR A 348 23.53 -6.69 -4.48
C THR A 348 24.48 -6.37 -3.34
N ASP A 349 24.54 -7.25 -2.35
CA ASP A 349 25.47 -7.06 -1.24
C ASP A 349 26.92 -7.19 -1.70
N VAL A 350 27.26 -8.27 -2.41
CA VAL A 350 28.57 -8.50 -3.01
C VAL A 350 28.42 -8.94 -4.45
N PHE A 351 29.18 -8.29 -5.33
CA PHE A 351 29.37 -8.65 -6.73
C PHE A 351 30.86 -8.88 -6.97
N ALA A 352 31.20 -9.95 -7.68
CA ALA A 352 32.58 -10.28 -8.00
C ALA A 352 32.72 -10.83 -9.41
N TYR A 353 33.88 -10.59 -10.03
CA TYR A 353 34.24 -11.19 -11.32
C TYR A 353 35.72 -11.56 -11.38
N ASN A 354 36.09 -12.56 -12.19
CA ASN A 354 37.48 -13.02 -12.37
C ASN A 354 38.01 -12.74 -13.79
N ASP A 355 39.22 -13.23 -14.09
CA ASP A 355 39.88 -13.10 -15.40
C ASP A 355 39.28 -13.97 -16.50
N SER A 356 38.45 -14.94 -16.13
CA SER A 356 37.65 -15.79 -17.03
C SER A 356 36.26 -15.20 -17.29
N ASP A 357 36.01 -13.97 -16.82
CA ASP A 357 34.72 -13.26 -16.83
C ASP A 357 33.59 -13.98 -16.06
N ASP A 358 33.91 -14.95 -15.19
CA ASP A 358 32.92 -15.57 -14.30
C ASP A 358 32.46 -14.56 -13.26
N ILE A 359 31.14 -14.47 -13.06
CA ILE A 359 30.51 -13.52 -12.16
C ILE A 359 29.87 -14.25 -10.99
N VAL A 360 30.22 -13.84 -9.77
CA VAL A 360 29.63 -14.36 -8.53
C VAL A 360 28.87 -13.26 -7.82
N ILE A 361 27.64 -13.55 -7.40
CA ILE A 361 26.85 -12.69 -6.49
C ILE A 361 26.70 -13.40 -5.16
N VAL A 362 26.93 -12.67 -4.06
CA VAL A 362 26.71 -13.17 -2.69
C VAL A 362 25.79 -12.21 -1.94
N GLU A 363 24.69 -12.74 -1.42
CA GLU A 363 23.71 -12.04 -0.57
C GLU A 363 23.81 -12.50 0.88
N MET A 364 23.83 -11.55 1.82
CA MET A 364 23.96 -11.85 3.24
C MET A 364 22.57 -11.98 3.87
N LYS A 365 22.37 -13.03 4.66
CA LYS A 365 21.13 -13.25 5.41
C LYS A 365 21.47 -13.52 6.87
N VAL A 366 21.14 -12.56 7.73
CA VAL A 366 21.51 -12.59 9.15
C VAL A 366 20.35 -12.98 10.07
N SER A 367 19.13 -13.06 9.52
CA SER A 367 17.94 -13.52 10.23
C SER A 367 17.08 -14.46 9.37
N GLN A 368 16.21 -15.23 10.03
CA GLN A 368 15.28 -16.14 9.36
C GLN A 368 14.23 -15.35 8.57
N GLU A 369 13.84 -14.18 9.10
CA GLU A 369 12.85 -13.28 8.53
C GLU A 369 13.35 -12.65 7.22
N GLU A 370 14.61 -12.19 7.17
CA GLU A 370 15.24 -11.69 5.93
C GLU A 370 15.23 -12.74 4.82
N LEU A 371 15.40 -14.01 5.19
CA LEU A 371 15.40 -15.15 4.28
C LEU A 371 14.01 -15.39 3.66
N VAL A 372 12.97 -15.31 4.49
CA VAL A 372 11.57 -15.55 4.08
C VAL A 372 11.01 -14.38 3.26
N GLN A 373 11.46 -13.15 3.55
CA GLN A 373 10.94 -11.93 2.91
C GLN A 373 11.61 -11.63 1.56
N ASP A 374 12.88 -12.00 1.35
CA ASP A 374 13.55 -11.78 0.07
C ASP A 374 13.03 -12.77 -0.98
N LYS A 375 12.01 -12.33 -1.71
CA LYS A 375 11.40 -13.09 -2.82
C LYS A 375 11.93 -12.68 -4.19
N THR A 376 12.75 -11.63 -4.24
CA THR A 376 13.15 -10.98 -5.48
C THR A 376 14.59 -11.33 -5.87
N TRP A 377 15.34 -12.05 -5.02
CA TRP A 377 16.72 -12.49 -5.30
C TRP A 377 16.87 -13.26 -6.62
N LEU A 378 15.81 -13.95 -7.07
CA LEU A 378 15.76 -14.62 -8.37
C LEU A 378 16.07 -13.67 -9.55
N GLU A 379 15.82 -12.37 -9.39
CA GLU A 379 16.15 -11.38 -10.41
C GLU A 379 17.66 -11.17 -10.57
N CYS A 380 18.49 -11.52 -9.58
CA CYS A 380 19.95 -11.48 -9.66
C CYS A 380 20.52 -12.58 -10.57
N LEU A 381 19.77 -13.68 -10.76
CA LEU A 381 20.27 -14.87 -11.47
C LEU A 381 20.56 -14.61 -12.95
N ASN A 382 19.96 -13.58 -13.55
CA ASN A 382 20.25 -13.18 -14.93
C ASN A 382 21.58 -12.40 -15.08
N TYR A 383 22.31 -12.18 -13.98
CA TYR A 383 23.49 -11.31 -13.92
C TYR A 383 24.72 -11.98 -13.30
N CYS A 384 24.66 -13.27 -12.96
CA CYS A 384 25.79 -14.03 -12.41
C CYS A 384 25.86 -15.43 -13.02
N ASP A 385 27.03 -16.06 -12.90
CA ASP A 385 27.24 -17.48 -13.17
C ASP A 385 26.97 -18.31 -11.92
N GLU A 386 27.35 -17.78 -10.74
CA GLU A 386 27.07 -18.40 -9.45
C GLU A 386 26.41 -17.40 -8.49
N PHE A 387 25.39 -17.85 -7.78
CA PHE A 387 24.70 -17.10 -6.75
C PHE A 387 24.77 -17.84 -5.41
N TYR A 388 25.20 -17.12 -4.37
CA TYR A 388 25.26 -17.66 -3.01
C TYR A 388 24.48 -16.82 -2.01
N PHE A 389 23.79 -17.50 -1.10
CA PHE A 389 23.50 -16.93 0.21
C PHE A 389 24.63 -17.20 1.18
N LEU A 390 25.03 -16.18 1.95
CA LEU A 390 25.92 -16.33 3.11
C LEU A 390 25.15 -16.10 4.40
N THR A 391 25.12 -17.12 5.26
CA THR A 391 24.46 -17.08 6.58
C THR A 391 25.45 -17.31 7.72
N PRO A 392 25.18 -16.79 8.93
CA PRO A 392 25.91 -17.22 10.11
C PRO A 392 25.62 -18.69 10.44
N SER A 393 26.50 -19.32 11.22
CA SER A 393 26.44 -20.76 11.51
C SER A 393 25.14 -21.22 12.17
N ASN A 394 24.52 -20.35 12.97
CA ASN A 394 23.25 -20.61 13.65
C ASN A 394 22.04 -20.67 12.68
N LEU A 395 22.16 -20.11 11.47
CA LEU A 395 21.13 -20.15 10.42
C LEU A 395 21.42 -21.18 9.33
N SER A 396 22.34 -22.11 9.58
CA SER A 396 22.75 -23.12 8.61
C SER A 396 21.60 -23.96 8.06
N SER A 397 20.55 -24.25 8.83
CA SER A 397 19.39 -25.02 8.38
C SER A 397 18.27 -24.18 7.74
N ALA A 398 18.39 -22.84 7.76
CA ALA A 398 17.34 -21.94 7.29
C ALA A 398 17.04 -22.09 5.79
N LEU A 399 18.05 -22.50 5.02
CA LEU A 399 18.02 -22.56 3.56
C LEU A 399 17.77 -23.94 2.98
N ASP A 400 17.62 -24.99 3.80
CA ASP A 400 17.54 -26.40 3.35
C ASP A 400 16.40 -26.70 2.34
N GLY A 401 15.41 -25.80 2.18
CA GLY A 401 14.35 -25.88 1.18
C GLY A 401 14.50 -24.98 -0.06
N LEU A 402 15.35 -23.94 -0.01
CA LEU A 402 15.58 -22.95 -1.08
C LEU A 402 16.80 -23.28 -1.94
N THR A 403 17.68 -24.17 -1.45
CA THR A 403 18.99 -24.43 -2.06
C THR A 403 18.97 -25.14 -3.41
N LYS A 404 17.81 -25.52 -3.97
CA LYS A 404 17.79 -26.15 -5.31
C LYS A 404 18.13 -25.19 -6.45
N GLU A 405 18.09 -23.89 -6.18
CA GLU A 405 18.25 -22.82 -7.18
C GLU A 405 19.40 -21.85 -6.88
N CYS A 406 20.22 -22.13 -5.85
CA CYS A 406 21.37 -21.32 -5.47
C CYS A 406 22.36 -22.09 -4.58
N GLY A 407 23.59 -21.57 -4.48
CA GLY A 407 24.59 -22.03 -3.52
C GLY A 407 24.36 -21.49 -2.10
N HIS A 408 24.93 -22.18 -1.11
CA HIS A 408 24.85 -21.81 0.30
C HIS A 408 26.23 -21.83 0.98
N LEU A 409 26.64 -20.66 1.44
CA LEU A 409 27.84 -20.41 2.22
C LEU A 409 27.50 -20.21 3.70
N ILE A 410 28.35 -20.74 4.58
CA ILE A 410 28.22 -20.60 6.02
C ILE A 410 29.48 -20.00 6.61
N GLU A 411 29.30 -19.02 7.50
CA GLU A 411 30.37 -18.51 8.33
C GLU A 411 30.92 -19.58 9.29
N THR A 412 32.24 -19.66 9.37
CA THR A 412 32.96 -20.50 10.34
C THR A 412 34.04 -19.68 11.05
N PRO A 413 34.56 -20.15 12.19
CA PRO A 413 35.69 -19.48 12.85
C PRO A 413 36.96 -19.34 11.99
N LYS A 414 37.08 -20.14 10.91
CA LYS A 414 38.24 -20.15 10.01
C LYS A 414 38.00 -19.42 8.69
N GLY A 415 36.82 -18.87 8.45
CA GLY A 415 36.45 -18.27 7.18
C GLY A 415 35.06 -18.69 6.72
N ILE A 416 34.91 -18.97 5.43
CA ILE A 416 33.65 -19.46 4.85
C ILE A 416 33.78 -20.94 4.52
N GLN A 417 32.75 -21.71 4.86
CA GLN A 417 32.55 -23.06 4.38
C GLN A 417 31.42 -23.09 3.35
N ILE A 418 31.66 -23.75 2.22
CA ILE A 418 30.61 -24.04 1.25
C ILE A 418 29.79 -25.21 1.80
N LYS A 419 28.53 -24.96 2.16
CA LYS A 419 27.59 -26.02 2.55
C LYS A 419 27.00 -26.67 1.30
N GLN A 420 26.72 -25.86 0.29
CA GLN A 420 26.22 -26.31 -0.99
C GLN A 420 26.76 -25.41 -2.10
N GLU A 421 27.31 -26.03 -3.14
CA GLU A 421 27.73 -25.33 -4.36
C GLU A 421 26.49 -24.88 -5.16
N ASP A 422 26.61 -23.78 -5.88
CA ASP A 422 25.64 -23.48 -6.91
C ASP A 422 25.86 -24.43 -8.10
N LEU A 423 24.84 -25.24 -8.41
CA LEU A 423 24.90 -26.24 -9.47
C LEU A 423 24.15 -25.78 -10.73
N LEU A 424 23.56 -24.59 -10.72
CA LEU A 424 22.92 -24.02 -11.89
C LEU A 424 23.93 -23.23 -12.71
N LEU A 425 23.98 -23.52 -14.01
CA LEU A 425 24.66 -22.66 -14.99
C LEU A 425 23.73 -21.47 -15.26
N HIS A 426 23.70 -20.51 -14.35
CA HIS A 426 23.01 -19.26 -14.57
C HIS A 426 23.57 -18.59 -15.83
N LYS A 427 22.68 -18.06 -16.67
CA LYS A 427 23.08 -17.43 -17.92
C LYS A 427 23.05 -15.92 -17.73
N VAL A 428 24.23 -15.30 -17.83
CA VAL A 428 24.33 -13.84 -17.85
C VAL A 428 23.73 -13.35 -19.17
N ASP A 429 22.50 -12.83 -19.12
CA ASP A 429 21.74 -12.37 -20.28
C ASP A 429 22.08 -10.94 -20.71
N VAL A 430 23.18 -10.39 -20.16
CA VAL A 430 23.65 -9.03 -20.40
C VAL A 430 25.13 -9.01 -20.76
N ASP A 431 25.60 -7.88 -21.30
CA ASP A 431 27.01 -7.69 -21.65
C ASP A 431 27.91 -7.70 -20.40
N ARG A 432 28.66 -8.79 -20.22
CA ARG A 432 29.64 -8.98 -19.13
C ARG A 432 30.67 -7.85 -19.09
N THR A 433 31.13 -7.41 -20.27
CA THR A 433 32.12 -6.32 -20.39
C THR A 433 31.58 -5.04 -19.77
N ALA A 434 30.30 -4.74 -19.98
CA ALA A 434 29.64 -3.57 -19.42
C ALA A 434 29.49 -3.66 -17.89
N LEU A 435 29.17 -4.85 -17.36
CA LEU A 435 29.13 -5.09 -15.91
C LEU A 435 30.51 -4.92 -15.27
N ASN A 436 31.54 -5.54 -15.85
CA ASN A 436 32.92 -5.48 -15.36
C ASN A 436 33.46 -4.04 -15.41
N PHE A 437 33.16 -3.30 -16.47
CA PHE A 437 33.50 -1.87 -16.57
C PHE A 437 32.79 -1.04 -15.48
N LYS A 438 31.49 -1.28 -15.24
CA LYS A 438 30.73 -0.60 -14.17
C LYS A 438 31.31 -0.90 -12.79
N ALA A 439 31.68 -2.15 -12.54
CA ALA A 439 32.33 -2.59 -11.31
C ALA A 439 33.68 -1.88 -11.11
N GLY A 440 34.53 -1.87 -12.15
CA GLY A 440 35.81 -1.15 -12.15
C GLY A 440 35.65 0.35 -11.91
N ARG A 441 34.67 1.01 -12.54
CA ARG A 441 34.35 2.42 -12.27
C ARG A 441 33.92 2.66 -10.82
N MET A 442 33.15 1.76 -10.23
CA MET A 442 32.71 1.91 -8.84
C MET A 442 33.87 1.78 -7.86
N LEU A 443 34.77 0.81 -8.07
CA LEU A 443 35.99 0.65 -7.29
C LEU A 443 36.92 1.86 -7.43
N ALA A 444 37.18 2.30 -8.66
CA ALA A 444 37.98 3.49 -8.92
C ALA A 444 37.37 4.74 -8.27
N LYS A 445 36.03 4.88 -8.30
CA LYS A 445 35.34 5.98 -7.62
C LYS A 445 35.58 5.92 -6.11
N LYS A 446 35.45 4.76 -5.47
CA LYS A 446 35.73 4.62 -4.02
C LYS A 446 37.17 5.00 -3.69
N PHE A 447 38.14 4.54 -4.50
CA PHE A 447 39.55 4.87 -4.31
C PHE A 447 39.85 6.36 -4.52
N VAL A 448 39.34 6.96 -5.60
CA VAL A 448 39.60 8.37 -5.96
C VAL A 448 38.93 9.35 -5.01
N TYR A 449 37.70 9.05 -4.57
CA TYR A 449 36.89 9.97 -3.77
C TYR A 449 36.84 9.62 -2.27
N GLY A 450 37.44 8.50 -1.85
CA GLY A 450 37.61 8.14 -0.43
C GLY A 450 36.32 7.80 0.33
N TYR A 451 35.35 7.17 -0.35
CA TYR A 451 34.11 6.67 0.29
C TYR A 451 34.26 5.26 0.84
#